data_AF-A0A7S4KV47-F1
#
_entry.id   AF-A0A7S4KV47-F1
#
_cell.length_a   1.000
_cell.length_b   1.000
_cell.length_c   1.000
_cell.angle_alpha   90.00
_cell.angle_beta   90.00
_cell.angle_gamma   90.00
#
_symmetry.space_group_name_H-M   'P 1'
#
loop_
_entity.id
_entity.type
_entity.pdbx_description
1 polymer ?
#
loop_
_entity_poly.entity_id
_entity_poly.type
_entity_poly.pdbx_seq_one_letter_code
_entity_poly.pdbx_strand_id
1 'polypeptide(L)'
;MARLLILCAAAMASIAEAFMPVAPQGAGLRCRTGVSSLSMAHHPNPKGALKARKNRPRKTRPSDINRKPPPYNPDPMSEVRASIPEFQKMDSKADMSKFHKNERNGRVLYLLKAPYVSQ
;
A
#
# COMPACT_ATOMS: atom_id res chain seq x y z
N MET A 1 0.70 -19.43 73.52
CA MET A 1 1.91 -18.64 73.19
C MET A 1 2.85 -19.32 72.18
N ALA A 2 3.01 -20.65 72.19
CA ALA A 2 3.91 -21.35 71.26
C ALA A 2 3.51 -21.31 69.76
N ARG A 3 2.22 -21.14 69.44
CA ARG A 3 1.75 -21.10 68.03
C ARG A 3 2.03 -19.77 67.32
N LEU A 4 2.17 -18.66 68.07
CA LEU A 4 2.50 -17.35 67.50
C LEU A 4 3.98 -17.25 67.12
N LEU A 5 4.86 -17.92 67.88
CA LEU A 5 6.30 -17.93 67.65
C LEU A 5 6.70 -18.78 66.42
N ILE A 6 5.97 -19.86 66.15
CA ILE A 6 6.22 -20.73 64.99
C ILE A 6 5.88 -20.02 63.66
N LEU A 7 4.88 -19.13 63.67
CA LEU A 7 4.46 -18.39 62.47
C LEU A 7 5.46 -17.29 62.08
N CYS A 8 6.17 -16.71 63.06
CA CYS A 8 7.19 -15.69 62.83
C CYS A 8 8.49 -16.28 62.26
N ALA A 9 8.86 -17.51 62.65
CA ALA A 9 10.03 -18.20 62.11
C ALA A 9 9.87 -18.60 60.63
N ALA A 10 8.67 -18.97 60.20
CA ALA A 10 8.38 -19.31 58.81
C ALA A 10 8.42 -18.08 57.87
N ALA A 11 8.02 -16.90 58.36
CA ALA A 11 8.06 -15.66 57.58
C ALA A 11 9.50 -15.15 57.35
N MET A 12 10.42 -15.38 58.29
CA MET A 12 11.83 -15.00 58.15
C MET A 12 12.62 -15.96 57.26
N ALA A 13 12.22 -17.23 57.14
CA ALA A 13 12.83 -18.18 56.22
C ALA A 13 12.61 -17.79 54.74
N SER A 14 11.49 -17.13 54.43
CA SER A 14 11.17 -16.70 53.05
C SER A 14 12.00 -15.50 52.56
N ILE A 15 12.65 -14.75 53.45
CA ILE A 15 13.49 -13.60 53.07
C ILE A 15 14.95 -14.02 52.84
N ALA A 16 15.38 -15.18 53.37
CA ALA A 16 16.74 -15.69 53.21
C ALA A 16 17.02 -16.32 51.83
N GLU A 17 15.98 -16.71 51.08
CA GLU A 17 16.13 -17.24 49.71
C GLU A 17 16.32 -16.14 48.64
N ALA A 18 16.04 -14.89 48.97
CA ALA A 18 16.18 -13.76 48.04
C ALA A 18 17.61 -13.19 47.94
N PHE A 19 18.54 -13.68 48.76
CA PHE A 19 19.94 -13.23 48.79
C PHE A 19 20.94 -14.39 48.79
N MET A 20 20.59 -15.51 48.17
CA MET A 20 21.64 -16.41 47.70
C MET A 20 22.36 -15.70 46.56
N PRO A 21 23.69 -15.42 46.65
CA PRO A 21 24.44 -15.17 45.45
C PRO A 21 24.21 -16.42 44.60
N VAL A 22 23.51 -16.26 43.48
CA VAL A 22 23.62 -17.21 42.38
C VAL A 22 25.11 -17.28 42.13
N ALA A 23 25.75 -18.32 42.68
CA ALA A 23 27.05 -18.73 42.20
C ALA A 23 26.88 -18.72 40.69
N PRO A 24 27.67 -17.93 39.93
CA PRO A 24 27.69 -18.15 38.51
C PRO A 24 28.04 -19.62 38.42
N GLN A 25 27.04 -20.45 38.10
CA GLN A 25 27.30 -21.80 37.65
C GLN A 25 28.31 -21.53 36.58
N GLY A 26 29.54 -21.93 36.87
CA GLY A 26 30.59 -21.91 35.90
C GLY A 26 30.08 -22.81 34.80
N ALA A 27 29.34 -22.22 33.85
CA ALA A 27 29.79 -22.18 32.49
C ALA A 27 31.24 -21.69 32.60
N GLY A 28 32.13 -22.61 33.00
CA GLY A 28 33.53 -22.51 32.69
C GLY A 28 33.48 -22.10 31.25
N LEU A 29 34.08 -20.95 30.96
CA LEU A 29 34.44 -20.63 29.60
C LEU A 29 35.16 -21.89 29.13
N ARG A 30 34.43 -22.76 28.44
CA ARG A 30 35.02 -23.73 27.56
C ARG A 30 35.61 -22.81 26.52
N CYS A 31 36.85 -22.40 26.76
CA CYS A 31 37.75 -21.94 25.73
C CYS A 31 37.60 -23.01 24.67
N ARG A 32 36.82 -22.71 23.62
CA ARG A 32 36.62 -23.64 22.52
C ARG A 32 38.03 -23.89 22.04
N THR A 33 38.55 -25.08 22.33
CA THR A 33 39.86 -25.50 21.86
C THR A 33 39.83 -25.28 20.36
N GLY A 34 40.73 -24.41 19.91
CA GLY A 34 40.71 -23.87 18.56
C GLY A 34 40.60 -25.01 17.57
N VAL A 35 39.52 -25.00 16.79
CA VAL A 35 39.48 -25.75 15.55
C VAL A 35 40.59 -25.14 14.70
N SER A 36 41.72 -25.84 14.61
CA SER A 36 42.99 -25.38 14.03
C SER A 36 42.95 -25.20 12.51
N SER A 37 41.78 -25.43 11.89
CA SER A 37 41.49 -25.00 10.53
C SER A 37 40.00 -24.63 10.43
N LEU A 38 39.58 -23.64 11.21
CA LEU A 38 38.34 -22.93 10.96
C LEU A 38 38.44 -22.28 9.58
N SER A 39 37.86 -22.90 8.54
CA SER A 39 37.61 -22.24 7.25
C SER A 39 36.63 -21.10 7.50
N MET A 40 37.15 -19.93 7.87
CA MET A 40 36.35 -18.76 8.18
C MET A 40 35.77 -18.21 6.89
N ALA A 41 34.47 -17.92 6.91
CA ALA A 41 33.84 -17.19 5.82
C ALA A 41 34.51 -15.82 5.69
N HIS A 42 35.17 -15.57 4.56
CA HIS A 42 35.91 -14.31 4.31
C HIS A 42 34.99 -13.09 4.11
N HIS A 43 33.67 -13.28 4.02
CA HIS A 43 32.73 -12.21 3.72
C HIS A 43 31.75 -11.95 4.87
N PRO A 44 31.64 -10.70 5.36
CA PRO A 44 30.67 -10.34 6.37
C PRO A 44 29.25 -10.36 5.81
N ASN A 45 28.29 -10.84 6.60
CA ASN A 45 26.88 -10.86 6.21
C ASN A 45 26.25 -9.46 6.30
N PRO A 46 25.50 -9.01 5.28
CA PRO A 46 24.75 -7.77 5.38
C PRO A 46 23.60 -7.92 6.37
N LYS A 47 23.53 -7.03 7.36
CA LYS A 47 22.48 -6.98 8.40
C LYS A 47 21.82 -5.61 8.48
N GLY A 48 20.65 -5.54 9.11
CA GLY A 48 19.87 -4.31 9.28
C GLY A 48 19.57 -3.62 7.94
N ALA A 49 19.80 -2.30 7.89
CA ALA A 49 19.54 -1.47 6.72
C ALA A 49 20.30 -1.91 5.46
N LEU A 50 21.50 -2.49 5.60
CA LEU A 50 22.27 -2.98 4.44
C LEU A 50 21.56 -4.16 3.74
N LYS A 51 20.94 -5.06 4.51
CA LYS A 51 20.16 -6.17 3.96
C LYS A 51 18.88 -5.67 3.28
N ALA A 52 18.17 -4.74 3.93
CA ALA A 52 16.97 -4.12 3.36
C ALA A 52 17.28 -3.39 2.04
N ARG A 53 18.38 -2.62 2.00
CA ARG A 53 18.83 -1.95 0.77
C ARG A 53 19.13 -2.93 -0.35
N LYS A 54 19.80 -4.05 -0.05
CA LYS A 54 20.19 -5.07 -1.03
C LYS A 54 18.98 -5.79 -1.62
N ASN A 55 18.03 -6.17 -0.77
CA ASN A 55 16.91 -7.05 -1.16
C ASN A 55 15.64 -6.29 -1.56
N ARG A 56 15.64 -4.96 -1.56
CA ARG A 56 14.45 -4.20 -1.96
C ARG A 56 14.06 -4.52 -3.41
N PRO A 57 12.77 -4.69 -3.71
CA PRO A 57 12.31 -4.92 -5.08
C PRO A 57 12.60 -3.69 -5.94
N ARG A 58 13.14 -3.91 -7.14
CA ARG A 58 13.47 -2.87 -8.12
C ARG A 58 13.19 -3.38 -9.52
N LYS A 59 12.73 -2.50 -10.40
CA LYS A 59 12.74 -2.77 -11.83
C LYS A 59 14.19 -2.66 -12.33
N THR A 60 14.69 -3.72 -12.95
CA THR A 60 16.06 -3.78 -13.49
C THR A 60 16.08 -3.73 -15.02
N ARG A 61 15.02 -4.18 -15.67
CA ARG A 61 14.95 -4.29 -17.12
C ARG A 61 14.54 -2.95 -17.76
N PRO A 62 15.33 -2.37 -18.70
CA PRO A 62 15.00 -1.08 -19.31
C PRO A 62 13.62 -1.01 -19.96
N SER A 63 13.16 -2.10 -20.56
CA SER A 63 11.82 -2.18 -21.15
C SER A 63 10.69 -2.15 -20.13
N ASP A 64 10.91 -2.62 -18.89
CA ASP A 64 9.91 -2.51 -17.82
C ASP A 64 9.96 -1.15 -17.09
N ILE A 65 11.13 -0.50 -17.09
CA ILE A 65 11.30 0.87 -16.61
C ILE A 65 10.61 1.86 -17.58
N ASN A 66 10.80 1.66 -18.88
CA ASN A 66 10.30 2.55 -19.93
C ASN A 66 8.92 2.17 -20.48
N ARG A 67 8.18 1.29 -19.80
CA ARG A 67 6.80 0.94 -20.18
C ARG A 67 5.92 2.18 -20.08
N LYS A 68 5.37 2.61 -21.22
CA LYS A 68 4.38 3.68 -21.31
C LYS A 68 2.96 3.07 -21.24
N PRO A 69 1.97 3.81 -20.71
CA PRO A 69 0.56 3.40 -20.83
C PRO A 69 0.17 3.20 -22.30
N PRO A 70 -0.75 2.27 -22.62
CA PRO A 70 -1.30 2.16 -23.95
C PRO A 70 -1.95 3.49 -24.36
N PRO A 71 -1.74 3.97 -25.60
CA PRO A 71 -2.43 5.15 -26.09
C PRO A 71 -3.92 4.84 -26.25
N TYR A 72 -4.79 5.71 -25.74
CA TYR A 72 -6.22 5.68 -26.03
C TYR A 72 -6.61 6.90 -26.86
N ASN A 73 -7.66 6.77 -27.66
CA ASN A 73 -8.22 7.91 -28.39
C ASN A 73 -8.99 8.81 -27.40
N PRO A 74 -8.56 10.06 -27.16
CA PRO A 74 -9.23 10.96 -26.22
C PRO A 74 -10.62 11.39 -26.71
N ASP A 75 -10.87 11.37 -28.02
CA ASP A 75 -12.18 11.66 -28.60
C ASP A 75 -12.48 10.66 -29.74
N PRO A 76 -13.11 9.52 -29.42
CA PRO A 76 -13.47 8.52 -30.44
C PRO A 76 -14.51 9.04 -31.44
N MET A 77 -15.18 10.16 -31.16
CA MET A 77 -16.25 10.72 -31.98
C MET A 77 -15.84 12.06 -32.62
N SER A 78 -14.55 12.39 -32.67
CA SER A 78 -14.05 13.67 -33.18
C SER A 78 -14.49 13.94 -34.63
N GLU A 79 -14.40 12.92 -35.50
CA GLU A 79 -14.81 13.01 -36.91
C GLU A 79 -16.32 13.24 -37.06
N VAL A 80 -17.12 12.57 -36.21
CA VAL A 80 -18.58 12.71 -36.20
C VAL A 80 -19.00 14.06 -35.63
N ARG A 81 -18.30 14.57 -34.61
CA ARG A 81 -18.55 15.93 -34.08
C ARG A 81 -18.18 17.00 -35.07
N ALA A 82 -17.14 16.81 -35.88
CA ALA A 82 -16.75 17.79 -36.90
C ALA A 82 -17.78 17.89 -38.04
N SER A 83 -18.51 16.81 -38.33
CA SER A 83 -19.56 16.82 -39.36
C SER A 83 -20.90 17.34 -38.86
N ILE A 84 -21.18 17.22 -37.56
CA ILE A 84 -22.43 17.70 -36.97
C ILE A 84 -22.28 19.19 -36.64
N PRO A 85 -23.12 20.08 -37.20
CA PRO A 85 -23.08 21.48 -36.84
C PRO A 85 -23.40 21.64 -35.34
N GLU A 86 -22.63 22.47 -34.63
CA GLU A 86 -22.86 22.76 -33.21
C GLU A 86 -24.27 23.30 -32.93
N PHE A 87 -24.83 24.03 -33.90
CA PHE A 87 -26.19 24.51 -33.89
C PHE A 87 -26.75 24.52 -35.32
N GLN A 88 -27.99 24.06 -35.46
CA GLN A 88 -28.77 24.29 -36.68
C GLN A 88 -29.63 25.53 -36.45
N LYS A 89 -29.38 26.58 -37.23
CA LYS A 89 -30.27 27.76 -37.21
C LYS A 89 -31.60 27.35 -37.81
N MET A 90 -32.64 27.31 -36.98
CA MET A 90 -34.01 27.13 -37.44
C MET A 90 -34.53 28.47 -37.96
N ASP A 91 -35.12 28.47 -39.16
CA ASP A 91 -35.80 29.66 -39.68
C ASP A 91 -37.00 30.00 -38.78
N SER A 92 -37.33 31.30 -38.66
CA SER A 92 -38.40 31.81 -37.78
C SER A 92 -39.82 31.31 -38.14
N LYS A 93 -39.97 30.64 -39.28
CA LYS A 93 -41.20 29.99 -39.74
C LYS A 93 -41.25 28.48 -39.44
N ALA A 94 -40.28 27.94 -38.70
CA ALA A 94 -40.24 26.52 -38.36
C ALA A 94 -41.33 26.15 -37.34
N ASP A 95 -42.03 25.04 -37.59
CA ASP A 95 -43.02 24.46 -36.67
C ASP A 95 -42.36 24.03 -35.34
N MET A 96 -42.49 24.87 -34.31
CA MET A 96 -41.94 24.64 -32.97
C MET A 96 -42.63 23.49 -32.21
N SER A 97 -43.74 22.96 -32.73
CA SER A 97 -44.49 21.83 -32.14
C SER A 97 -43.70 20.51 -32.11
N LYS A 98 -42.67 20.40 -32.96
CA LYS A 98 -41.79 19.23 -33.06
C LYS A 98 -40.60 19.27 -32.10
N PHE A 99 -40.48 20.30 -31.25
CA PHE A 99 -39.33 20.47 -30.37
C PHE A 99 -39.72 20.46 -28.88
N HIS A 100 -38.84 19.90 -28.04
CA HIS A 100 -38.94 20.01 -26.58
C HIS A 100 -37.97 21.09 -26.08
N LYS A 101 -38.48 22.03 -25.30
CA LYS A 101 -37.70 23.10 -24.70
C LYS A 101 -36.93 22.56 -23.48
N ASN A 102 -35.61 22.67 -23.48
CA ASN A 102 -34.75 22.29 -22.36
C ASN A 102 -33.95 23.51 -21.89
N GLU A 103 -34.01 23.80 -20.59
CA GLU A 103 -33.27 24.90 -19.97
C GLU A 103 -32.15 24.32 -19.11
N ARG A 104 -30.89 24.63 -19.46
CA ARG A 104 -29.71 24.19 -18.71
C ARG A 104 -28.72 25.34 -18.60
N ASN A 105 -28.30 25.67 -17.37
CA ASN A 105 -27.30 26.70 -17.07
C ASN A 105 -27.62 28.07 -17.71
N GLY A 106 -28.88 28.50 -17.67
CA GLY A 106 -29.33 29.78 -18.22
C GLY A 106 -29.39 29.86 -19.75
N ARG A 107 -29.16 28.74 -20.47
CA ARG A 107 -29.30 28.65 -21.93
C ARG A 107 -30.53 27.81 -22.29
N VAL A 108 -31.31 28.30 -23.26
CA VAL A 108 -32.49 27.59 -23.80
C VAL A 108 -32.07 26.82 -25.04
N LEU A 109 -32.26 25.50 -25.00
CA LEU A 109 -32.00 24.58 -26.12
C LEU A 109 -33.31 23.96 -26.59
N TYR A 110 -33.55 23.94 -27.90
CA TYR A 110 -34.70 23.26 -28.50
C TYR A 110 -34.22 21.93 -29.09
N LEU A 111 -34.69 20.82 -28.54
CA LEU A 111 -34.33 19.47 -28.97
C LEU A 111 -35.45 18.86 -29.83
N LEU A 112 -35.10 18.19 -30.93
CA LEU A 112 -36.07 17.48 -31.78
C LEU A 112 -36.80 16.39 -30.98
N LYS A 113 -38.13 16.38 -31.07
CA LYS A 113 -39.03 15.38 -30.49
C LYS A 113 -39.18 14.23 -31.47
N ALA A 114 -38.11 13.45 -31.72
CA ALA A 114 -38.21 12.25 -32.55
C ALA A 114 -37.61 11.03 -31.85
N PRO A 115 -38.24 9.84 -31.98
CA PRO A 115 -37.69 8.61 -31.43
C PRO A 115 -36.44 8.25 -32.22
N TYR A 116 -35.37 7.91 -31.51
CA TYR A 116 -34.21 7.28 -32.12
C TYR A 116 -34.66 5.99 -32.80
N VAL A 117 -34.49 5.89 -34.12
CA VAL A 117 -34.67 4.65 -34.89
C VAL A 117 -33.29 4.26 -35.41
N SER A 118 -32.72 3.21 -34.85
CA SER A 118 -31.49 2.59 -35.34
C SER A 118 -31.76 1.95 -36.71
N GLN A 119 -30.90 2.20 -37.69
CA GLN A 119 -30.82 1.40 -38.91
C GLN A 119 -29.94 0.18 -38.68
#